data_AF-A0A953J7I2-F1
#
_entry.id   AF-A0A953J7I2-F1
#
_cell.length_a   1.000
_cell.length_b   1.000
_cell.length_c   1.000
_cell.angle_alpha   90.00
_cell.angle_beta   90.00
_cell.angle_gamma   90.00
#
_symmetry.space_group_name_H-M   'P 1'
#
loop_
_entity.id
_entity.type
_entity.pdbx_description
1 polymer ?
#
loop_
_entity_poly.entity_id
_entity_poly.type
_entity_poly.pdbx_seq_one_letter_code
_entity_poly.pdbx_strand_id
1 'polypeptide(L)'
;LGFRPGNAAAPEPVYYSYVYPEPAGFAQAKVRPASASYQSKLREFILPYETVRLAKNPDEVLLEFARSVYDAASILGNWDREALQEVKPSLHSADRQS
;
A
#
# COMPACT_ATOMS: atom_id res chain seq x y z
N LEU A 1 -2.69 0.07 3.81
CA LEU A 1 -2.28 1.49 3.70
C LEU A 1 -3.05 2.29 4.74
N GLY A 2 -2.38 3.15 5.48
CA GLY A 2 -2.98 4.07 6.43
C GLY A 2 -2.31 5.44 6.37
N PHE A 3 -2.90 6.41 7.08
CA PHE A 3 -2.38 7.76 7.22
C PHE A 3 -2.25 8.10 8.71
N ARG A 4 -1.12 8.69 9.10
CA ARG A 4 -0.87 9.25 10.43
C ARG A 4 -0.67 10.76 10.27
N PRO A 5 -1.51 11.62 10.86
CA PRO A 5 -1.39 13.07 10.72
C PRO A 5 -0.24 13.71 11.53
N GLY A 6 0.51 12.91 12.29
CA GLY A 6 1.50 13.38 13.25
C GLY A 6 0.92 13.63 14.64
N ASN A 7 1.78 13.65 15.66
CA ASN A 7 1.45 13.98 17.05
C ASN A 7 2.69 14.54 17.77
N ALA A 8 2.57 14.87 19.07
CA ALA A 8 3.69 15.46 19.83
C ALA A 8 4.97 14.60 19.86
N ALA A 9 4.85 13.27 19.77
CA ALA A 9 5.99 12.34 19.79
C ALA A 9 6.56 12.06 18.38
N ALA A 10 5.74 12.21 17.34
CA ALA A 10 6.10 12.04 15.94
C ALA A 10 5.35 13.09 15.11
N PRO A 11 5.86 14.33 15.03
CA PRO A 11 5.09 15.47 14.50
C PRO A 11 4.88 15.40 12.99
N GLU A 12 5.70 14.64 12.27
CA GLU A 12 5.62 14.55 10.82
C GLU A 12 4.46 13.65 10.36
N PRO A 13 3.53 14.16 9.53
CA PRO A 13 2.49 13.36 8.93
C PRO A 13 3.07 12.39 7.89
N VAL A 14 2.54 11.17 7.87
CA VAL A 14 3.03 10.11 6.98
C VAL A 14 1.90 9.20 6.49
N TYR A 15 2.06 8.66 5.29
CA TYR A 15 1.38 7.43 4.87
C TYR A 15 2.22 6.23 5.26
N TYR A 16 1.58 5.13 5.65
CA TYR A 16 2.27 3.92 6.07
C TYR A 16 1.59 2.67 5.54
N SER A 17 2.36 1.61 5.37
CA SER A 17 1.84 0.30 4.94
C SER A 17 2.69 -0.82 5.51
N TYR A 18 2.05 -1.90 5.91
CA TYR A 18 2.67 -3.05 6.54
C TYR A 18 1.95 -4.32 6.10
N VAL A 19 2.58 -5.47 6.32
CA VAL A 19 2.02 -6.79 6.06
C VAL A 19 2.27 -7.68 7.27
N TYR A 20 1.28 -8.49 7.63
CA TYR A 20 1.38 -9.45 8.72
C TYR A 20 0.78 -10.82 8.31
N PRO A 21 1.47 -11.95 8.59
CA PRO A 21 2.87 -12.01 9.04
C PRO A 21 3.81 -11.39 8.00
N GLU A 22 4.90 -10.78 8.47
CA GLU A 22 5.88 -10.15 7.57
C GLU A 22 6.66 -11.23 6.80
N PRO A 23 6.64 -11.23 5.46
CA PRO A 23 7.43 -12.15 4.67
C PRO A 23 8.93 -11.95 4.85
N ALA A 24 9.71 -13.03 4.70
CA ALA A 24 11.16 -12.93 4.67
C ALA A 24 11.61 -12.00 3.53
N GLY A 25 12.54 -11.08 3.81
CA GLY A 25 13.02 -10.12 2.82
C GLY A 25 12.21 -8.82 2.73
N PHE A 26 11.05 -8.71 3.38
CA PHE A 26 10.14 -7.57 3.19
C PHE A 26 10.75 -6.25 3.64
N ALA A 27 11.45 -6.24 4.77
CA ALA A 27 12.18 -5.07 5.28
C ALA A 27 13.29 -4.56 4.34
N GLN A 28 13.77 -5.41 3.41
CA GLN A 28 14.82 -5.07 2.44
C GLN A 28 14.26 -4.74 1.06
N ALA A 29 12.93 -4.86 0.85
CA ALA A 29 12.32 -4.62 -0.43
C ALA A 29 12.49 -3.15 -0.86
N LYS A 30 12.83 -2.95 -2.14
CA LYS A 30 12.89 -1.61 -2.73
C LYS A 30 11.48 -1.18 -3.13
N VAL A 31 10.85 -0.38 -2.28
CA VAL A 31 9.55 0.24 -2.56
C VAL A 31 9.73 1.57 -3.29
N ARG A 32 8.65 2.06 -3.88
CA ARG A 32 8.58 3.36 -4.54
C ARG A 32 7.55 4.24 -3.83
N PRO A 33 7.61 5.57 -3.97
CA PRO A 33 8.71 6.35 -4.56
C PRO A 33 9.99 6.22 -3.72
N ALA A 34 11.13 6.71 -4.23
CA ALA A 34 12.42 6.60 -3.53
C ALA A 34 12.47 7.31 -2.15
N SER A 35 11.52 8.20 -1.87
CA SER A 35 11.36 8.84 -0.56
C SER A 35 10.65 7.93 0.47
N ALA A 36 10.09 6.80 0.05
CA ALA A 36 9.55 5.81 0.96
C ALA A 36 10.69 5.02 1.64
N SER A 37 10.51 4.69 2.92
CA SER A 37 11.53 3.98 3.71
C SER A 37 10.89 3.01 4.70
N TYR A 38 11.62 1.97 5.08
CA TYR A 38 11.15 1.01 6.07
C TYR A 38 11.56 1.46 7.49
N GLN A 39 10.61 1.49 8.42
CA GLN A 39 10.86 1.74 9.84
C GLN A 39 10.86 0.45 10.65
N SER A 40 12.05 -0.08 10.93
CA SER A 40 12.21 -1.39 11.58
C SER A 40 11.59 -1.52 12.97
N LYS A 41 11.47 -0.42 13.72
CA LYS A 41 10.83 -0.46 15.05
C LYS A 41 9.33 -0.72 14.96
N LEU A 42 8.68 -0.21 13.93
CA LEU A 42 7.24 -0.35 13.71
C LEU A 42 6.91 -1.49 12.74
N ARG A 43 7.92 -1.96 11.97
CA ARG A 43 7.78 -2.95 10.89
C ARG A 43 6.84 -2.49 9.77
N GLU A 44 6.97 -1.22 9.39
CA GLU A 44 6.14 -0.59 8.38
C GLU A 44 6.99 0.16 7.36
N PHE A 45 6.54 0.21 6.12
CA PHE A 45 6.99 1.21 5.16
C PHE A 45 6.29 2.53 5.42
N ILE A 46 7.01 3.63 5.27
CA ILE A 46 6.56 4.99 5.52
C ILE A 46 6.89 5.87 4.33
N LEU A 47 5.91 6.67 3.90
CA LEU A 47 6.03 7.73 2.91
C LEU A 47 5.69 9.08 3.56
N PRO A 48 6.64 10.04 3.59
CA PRO A 48 6.36 11.37 4.13
C PRO A 48 5.20 12.05 3.41
N TYR A 49 4.25 12.61 4.16
CA TYR A 49 3.12 13.35 3.59
C TYR A 49 3.60 14.52 2.74
N GLU A 50 4.69 15.18 3.15
CA GLU A 50 5.27 16.32 2.43
C GLU A 50 5.71 15.93 1.01
N THR A 51 6.23 14.71 0.80
CA THR A 51 6.55 14.21 -0.55
C THR A 51 5.29 14.16 -1.42
N VAL A 52 4.19 13.64 -0.87
CA VAL A 52 2.92 13.53 -1.60
C VAL A 52 2.33 14.92 -1.88
N ARG A 53 2.37 15.81 -0.87
CA ARG A 53 1.85 17.18 -0.96
C ARG A 53 2.57 18.04 -2.00
N LEU A 54 3.89 17.86 -2.15
CA LEU A 54 4.72 18.61 -3.10
C LEU A 54 4.80 17.97 -4.50
N ALA A 55 4.23 16.77 -4.68
CA ALA A 55 4.26 16.09 -5.96
C ALA A 55 3.40 16.81 -7.02
N LYS A 56 3.81 16.71 -8.29
CA LYS A 56 3.01 17.19 -9.41
C LYS A 56 1.67 16.44 -9.53
N ASN A 57 1.67 15.15 -9.16
CA ASN A 57 0.50 14.29 -9.14
C ASN A 57 0.47 13.50 -7.82
N PRO A 58 -0.15 14.05 -6.76
CA PRO A 58 -0.19 13.43 -5.44
C PRO A 58 -0.81 12.03 -5.44
N ASP A 59 -1.89 11.85 -6.20
CA ASP A 59 -2.62 10.58 -6.27
C ASP A 59 -1.75 9.47 -6.87
N GLU A 60 -1.00 9.80 -7.93
CA GLU A 60 -0.08 8.85 -8.58
C GLU A 60 1.06 8.44 -7.65
N VAL A 61 1.66 9.38 -6.91
CA VAL A 61 2.72 9.07 -5.93
C VAL A 61 2.21 8.18 -4.82
N LEU A 62 1.01 8.45 -4.30
CA LEU A 62 0.40 7.63 -3.25
C LEU A 62 0.03 6.22 -3.76
N LEU A 63 -0.51 6.13 -4.98
CA LEU A 63 -0.82 4.85 -5.62
C LEU A 63 0.44 4.04 -5.92
N GLU A 64 1.52 4.67 -6.38
CA GLU A 64 2.82 4.02 -6.60
C GLU A 64 3.35 3.42 -5.30
N PHE A 65 3.22 4.16 -4.19
CA PHE A 65 3.56 3.64 -2.86
C PHE A 65 2.74 2.44 -2.46
N ALA A 66 1.41 2.54 -2.53
CA ALA A 66 0.53 1.44 -2.18
C ALA A 66 0.81 0.18 -3.00
N ARG A 67 0.97 0.34 -4.32
CA ARG A 67 1.24 -0.77 -5.26
C ARG A 67 2.60 -1.40 -5.01
N SER A 68 3.66 -0.61 -4.87
CA SER A 68 5.00 -1.17 -4.68
C SER A 68 5.15 -1.94 -3.36
N VAL A 69 4.49 -1.49 -2.28
CA VAL A 69 4.45 -2.25 -1.02
C VAL A 69 3.63 -3.54 -1.17
N TYR A 70 2.50 -3.49 -1.87
CA TYR A 70 1.69 -4.68 -2.17
C TYR A 70 2.44 -5.70 -3.03
N ASP A 71 3.17 -5.24 -4.06
CA ASP A 71 3.98 -6.10 -4.91
C ASP A 71 5.10 -6.77 -4.11
N ALA A 72 5.80 -6.01 -3.26
CA ALA A 72 6.82 -6.58 -2.37
C ALA A 72 6.22 -7.65 -1.44
N ALA A 73 5.08 -7.37 -0.81
CA ALA A 73 4.41 -8.31 0.08
C ALA A 73 3.93 -9.58 -0.64
N SER A 74 3.29 -9.43 -1.80
CA SER A 74 2.73 -10.56 -2.55
C SER A 74 3.79 -11.45 -3.16
N ILE A 75 4.89 -10.88 -3.69
CA ILE A 75 6.03 -11.64 -4.21
C ILE A 75 6.71 -12.43 -3.10
N LEU A 76 7.06 -11.76 -1.99
CA LEU A 76 7.82 -12.40 -0.91
C LEU A 76 6.95 -13.34 -0.07
N GLY A 77 5.65 -13.05 0.03
CA GLY A 77 4.66 -13.91 0.68
C GLY A 77 4.17 -15.06 -0.19
N ASN A 78 4.61 -15.13 -1.45
CA ASN A 78 4.19 -16.13 -2.44
C ASN A 78 2.66 -16.24 -2.56
N TRP A 79 1.98 -15.09 -2.59
CA TRP A 79 0.52 -15.03 -2.71
C TRP A 79 0.09 -15.40 -4.12
N ASP A 80 -0.92 -16.26 -4.23
CA ASP A 80 -1.59 -16.53 -5.50
C ASP A 80 -2.41 -15.30 -5.90
N ARG A 81 -1.82 -14.45 -6.74
CA ARG A 81 -2.44 -13.21 -7.19
C ARG A 81 -3.60 -13.43 -8.14
N GLU A 82 -3.65 -14.55 -8.85
CA GLU A 82 -4.78 -14.89 -9.73
C GLU A 82 -6.00 -15.30 -8.90
N ALA A 83 -5.79 -16.05 -7.81
CA ALA A 83 -6.86 -16.39 -6.87
C ALA A 83 -7.42 -15.18 -6.10
N LEU A 84 -6.69 -14.07 -6.03
CA LEU A 84 -7.10 -12.84 -5.33
C LEU A 84 -7.76 -11.81 -6.25
N GLN A 85 -7.90 -12.08 -7.55
CA GLN A 85 -8.68 -11.23 -8.44
C GLN A 85 -10.16 -11.39 -8.17
N GLU A 86 -10.85 -10.28 -7.88
CA GLU A 86 -12.30 -10.26 -7.79
C GLU A 86 -12.89 -10.56 -9.16
N VAL A 87 -13.41 -11.77 -9.34
CA VAL A 87 -14.28 -12.08 -10.46
C VAL A 87 -15.63 -11.46 -10.16
N LYS A 88 -15.92 -10.29 -10.76
CA LYS A 88 -17.25 -9.67 -10.66
C LYS A 88 -18.30 -10.72 -11.04
N PRO A 89 -19.20 -11.11 -10.12
CA PRO A 89 -20.27 -12.03 -10.46
C PRO A 89 -21.16 -11.34 -11.50
N SER A 90 -21.54 -12.08 -12.54
CA SER A 90 -22.53 -11.60 -13.51
C SER A 90 -23.84 -11.39 -12.76
N LEU A 91 -24.20 -10.13 -12.49
CA LEU A 91 -25.50 -9.77 -11.95
C LEU A 91 -26.56 -10.25 -12.95
N HIS A 92 -27.24 -11.34 -12.65
CA HIS A 92 -28.48 -11.72 -13.34
C HIS A 92 -29.57 -10.75 -12.87
N SER A 93 -29.59 -9.56 -13.49
CA SER A 93 -30.69 -8.62 -13.36
C SER A 93 -31.24 -8.32 -14.75
N ALA A 94 -31.89 -9.31 -15.36
CA ALA A 94 -32.75 -9.11 -16.52
C ALA A 94 -33.73 -10.29 -16.69
N ASP A 95 -34.51 -10.61 -15.65
CA ASP A 95 -35.79 -11.28 -15.86
C ASP A 95 -36.83 -10.59 -14.99
N ARG A 96 -37.29 -9.45 -15.51
CA ARG A 96 -38.60 -8.89 -15.18
C ARG A 96 -39.40 -8.87 -16.48
N GLN A 97 -39.93 -10.03 -16.85
CA GLN A 97 -41.08 -10.20 -17.74
C GLN A 97 -42.22 -10.73 -16.86
N SER A 98 -43.49 -10.38 -17.02
CA SER A 98 -44.24 -9.34 -17.71
C SER A 98 -45.68 -9.51 -17.20
#